data_AF-A0A7V1VYI8-F1
#
_entry.id   AF-A0A7V1VYI8-F1
#
_cell.length_a   1.000
_cell.length_b   1.000
_cell.length_c   1.000
_cell.angle_alpha   90.00
_cell.angle_beta   90.00
_cell.angle_gamma   90.00
#
_symmetry.space_group_name_H-M   'P 1'
#
loop_
_entity.id
_entity.type
_entity.pdbx_description
1 polymer ?
#
loop_
_entity_poly.entity_id
_entity_poly.type
_entity_poly.pdbx_seq_one_letter_code
_entity_poly.pdbx_strand_id
1 'polypeptide(L)'
;MRGRIRRGLLTGAVLLVAASTVIAGGMSGRPPLLRAQPGEDPALLRELAERLLSPPPDVRGEAPRARLFPGALPPGLEFDLPVPPGGRLIGSVQRDVPGPQTNGMGVEIVLDAPGTPAEVAAFYQGALSERGWFAPPGGGPPTGGFQPTAGPLYRLFCAAASGPFLTLIVHPVRGGPSDVRLSIPIGAPGPCGEPPPRPPRIPFELLPALTVPEGVAVTTVTTGPNRPGTVSSDAIAETELSPAALEAHFAAQLAAAGWTRVDGGAQGRLAWSAWQVPGEGEWEGFLYVLDGPGAGRRSLHVHLTTPRTDAVPFK
;
A
#
# COMPACT_ATOMS: atom_id res chain seq x y z
N MET A 1 95.65 -5.30 -25.81
CA MET A 1 95.33 -4.17 -26.71
C MET A 1 94.13 -3.43 -26.13
N ARG A 2 94.28 -2.15 -25.78
CA ARG A 2 93.31 -1.01 -25.60
C ARG A 2 91.90 -1.31 -25.04
N GLY A 3 91.31 -0.63 -24.05
CA GLY A 3 91.57 0.60 -23.28
C GLY A 3 90.44 0.75 -22.21
N ARG A 4 90.70 1.27 -20.99
CA ARG A 4 90.37 2.64 -20.50
C ARG A 4 88.86 2.99 -20.62
N ILE A 5 88.06 3.23 -19.57
CA ILE A 5 88.02 4.34 -18.57
C ILE A 5 86.87 4.02 -17.56
N ARG A 6 87.08 3.84 -16.24
CA ARG A 6 86.97 4.79 -15.09
C ARG A 6 85.76 5.75 -15.02
N ARG A 7 84.95 5.60 -13.94
CA ARG A 7 84.42 6.62 -12.98
C ARG A 7 83.14 6.03 -12.36
N GLY A 8 82.87 6.03 -11.05
CA GLY A 8 83.50 6.53 -9.82
C GLY A 8 82.45 6.34 -8.71
N LEU A 9 82.85 5.87 -7.51
CA LEU A 9 82.84 6.64 -6.24
C LEU A 9 81.40 6.92 -5.72
N LEU A 10 80.96 6.56 -4.50
CA LEU A 10 81.58 6.69 -3.18
C LEU A 10 80.68 6.09 -2.06
N THR A 11 81.34 5.44 -1.09
CA THR A 11 81.15 5.43 0.40
C THR A 11 79.80 5.49 1.11
N GLY A 12 79.76 4.74 2.23
CA GLY A 12 79.17 5.17 3.51
C GLY A 12 78.03 4.25 3.99
N ALA A 13 78.24 3.27 4.87
CA ALA A 13 78.49 3.34 6.32
C ALA A 13 77.25 3.75 7.16
N VAL A 14 76.83 2.79 8.01
CA VAL A 14 76.16 2.94 9.33
C VAL A 14 74.73 3.49 9.37
N LEU A 15 73.85 2.78 10.10
CA LEU A 15 72.71 3.22 10.95
C LEU A 15 71.65 2.08 10.95
N LEU A 16 70.86 1.79 11.98
CA LEU A 16 70.83 2.04 13.42
C LEU A 16 69.63 1.19 13.90
N VAL A 17 69.74 0.56 15.07
CA VAL A 17 68.63 -0.11 15.75
C VAL A 17 67.62 0.95 16.22
N ALA A 18 66.33 0.80 15.91
CA ALA A 18 65.28 1.57 16.59
C ALA A 18 63.94 0.80 16.69
N ALA A 19 63.71 0.30 17.90
CA ALA A 19 62.46 0.23 18.66
C ALA A 19 61.17 -0.27 17.97
N SER A 20 60.81 -1.52 18.27
CA SER A 20 59.44 -2.02 18.18
C SER A 20 58.56 -1.31 19.22
N THR A 21 57.72 -0.36 18.79
CA THR A 21 56.69 0.24 19.63
C THR A 21 55.56 -0.76 19.88
N VAL A 22 55.45 -1.20 21.13
CA VAL A 22 54.27 -1.85 21.69
C VAL A 22 53.12 -0.83 21.68
N ILE A 23 52.11 -1.01 20.81
CA ILE A 23 50.86 -0.25 20.93
C ILE A 23 50.02 -0.93 22.02
N ALA A 24 50.26 -0.53 23.27
CA ALA A 24 49.26 -0.58 24.32
C ALA A 24 48.35 0.64 24.14
N GLY A 25 47.23 0.46 23.44
CA GLY A 25 46.21 1.49 23.22
C GLY A 25 44.92 1.12 23.93
N GLY A 26 44.68 1.76 25.07
CA GLY A 26 43.54 1.51 25.95
C GLY A 26 42.17 1.75 25.30
N MET A 27 41.22 0.88 25.65
CA MET A 27 39.79 1.07 25.40
C MET A 27 39.26 2.17 26.33
N SER A 28 39.48 3.43 25.96
CA SER A 28 38.88 4.59 26.64
C SER A 28 38.42 5.69 25.68
N GLY A 29 38.20 5.33 24.41
CA GLY A 29 37.54 6.21 23.45
C GLY A 29 36.02 6.11 23.57
N ARG A 30 35.32 7.25 23.69
CA ARG A 30 33.89 7.31 23.38
C ARG A 30 33.67 6.67 22.00
N PRO A 31 32.61 5.86 21.81
CA PRO A 31 32.32 5.29 20.50
C PRO A 31 32.23 6.44 19.48
N PRO A 32 32.84 6.29 18.30
CA PRO A 32 32.77 7.32 17.28
C PRO A 32 31.30 7.62 16.97
N LEU A 33 30.95 8.90 16.98
CA LEU A 33 29.61 9.34 16.59
C LEU A 33 29.49 9.23 15.08
N LEU A 34 28.35 8.75 14.61
CA LEU A 34 28.01 8.77 13.19
C LEU A 34 28.00 10.23 12.70
N ARG A 35 28.67 10.51 11.59
CA ARG A 35 28.66 11.81 10.93
C ARG A 35 28.12 11.66 9.52
N ALA A 36 27.40 12.67 9.05
CA ALA A 36 26.97 12.73 7.67
C ALA A 36 28.19 12.66 6.74
N GLN A 37 28.08 11.81 5.71
CA GLN A 37 29.06 11.76 4.64
C GLN A 37 28.67 12.83 3.60
N PRO A 38 29.62 13.60 3.06
CA PRO A 38 29.32 14.52 1.97
C PRO A 38 29.11 13.72 0.68
N GLY A 39 27.92 13.81 0.08
CA GLY A 39 27.73 13.35 -1.30
C GLY A 39 26.31 12.94 -1.69
N GLU A 40 25.86 13.46 -2.82
CA GLU A 40 24.76 12.93 -3.64
C GLU A 40 25.27 11.80 -4.56
N ASP A 41 26.00 10.82 -4.00
CA ASP A 41 26.50 9.70 -4.81
C ASP A 41 25.31 8.80 -5.22
N PRO A 42 25.02 8.63 -6.52
CA PRO A 42 23.94 7.76 -6.99
C PRO A 42 24.07 6.31 -6.53
N ALA A 43 25.29 5.83 -6.27
CA ALA A 43 25.53 4.50 -5.72
C ALA A 43 25.08 4.40 -4.26
N LEU A 44 25.38 5.41 -3.44
CA LEU A 44 24.92 5.48 -2.05
C LEU A 44 23.41 5.65 -1.97
N LEU A 45 22.81 6.44 -2.88
CA LEU A 45 21.35 6.56 -2.97
C LEU A 45 20.70 5.21 -3.31
N ARG A 46 21.24 4.48 -4.28
CA ARG A 46 20.75 3.13 -4.62
C ARG A 46 20.89 2.18 -3.44
N GLU A 47 22.06 2.13 -2.81
CA GLU A 47 22.29 1.26 -1.65
C GLU A 47 21.32 1.57 -0.50
N LEU A 48 21.11 2.86 -0.21
CA LEU A 48 20.15 3.29 0.80
C LEU A 48 18.72 2.89 0.43
N ALA A 49 18.28 3.18 -0.79
CA ALA A 49 16.93 2.87 -1.23
C ALA A 49 16.65 1.36 -1.24
N GLU A 50 17.57 0.54 -1.74
CA GLU A 50 17.44 -0.92 -1.72
C GLU A 50 17.38 -1.46 -0.28
N ARG A 51 18.19 -0.93 0.65
CA ARG A 51 18.14 -1.32 2.06
C ARG A 51 16.85 -0.91 2.76
N LEU A 52 16.31 0.27 2.44
CA LEU A 52 15.05 0.74 3.03
C LEU A 52 13.82 0.02 2.46
N LEU A 53 13.89 -0.44 1.20
CA LEU A 53 12.81 -1.17 0.54
C LEU A 53 12.86 -2.68 0.77
N SER A 54 13.98 -3.18 1.30
CA SER A 54 14.13 -4.57 1.71
C SER A 54 13.57 -4.76 3.13
N PRO A 55 12.86 -5.86 3.40
CA PRO A 55 12.51 -6.20 4.78
C PRO A 55 13.80 -6.42 5.61
N PRO A 56 13.75 -6.19 6.94
CA PRO A 56 14.88 -6.52 7.79
C PRO A 56 15.22 -8.00 7.68
N PRO A 57 16.51 -8.39 7.80
CA PRO A 57 16.91 -9.78 7.78
C PRO A 57 16.16 -10.57 8.86
N ASP A 58 15.73 -11.77 8.51
CA ASP A 58 15.13 -12.69 9.48
C ASP A 58 16.20 -13.28 10.42
N VAL A 59 15.77 -14.06 11.39
CA VAL A 59 16.66 -14.76 12.35
C VAL A 59 17.61 -15.78 11.68
N ARG A 60 17.38 -16.14 10.42
CA ARG A 60 18.24 -17.06 9.65
C ARG A 60 19.31 -16.31 8.84
N GLY A 61 19.25 -14.98 8.80
CA GLY A 61 20.25 -14.15 8.13
C GLY A 61 20.10 -14.09 6.61
N GLU A 62 19.02 -14.65 6.06
CA GLU A 62 18.67 -14.47 4.65
C GLU A 62 17.96 -13.14 4.51
N ALA A 63 18.69 -12.10 4.09
CA ALA A 63 18.12 -10.80 3.80
C ALA A 63 17.48 -10.83 2.40
N PRO A 64 16.15 -10.78 2.28
CA PRO A 64 15.51 -10.63 0.99
C PRO A 64 15.93 -9.28 0.42
N ARG A 65 16.37 -9.21 -0.84
CA ARG A 65 16.89 -7.97 -1.42
C ARG A 65 15.91 -7.38 -2.42
N ALA A 66 15.56 -6.12 -2.20
CA ALA A 66 15.00 -5.27 -3.23
C ALA A 66 16.08 -4.95 -4.26
N ARG A 67 15.77 -5.11 -5.55
CA ARG A 67 16.58 -4.65 -6.68
C ARG A 67 15.84 -3.55 -7.41
N LEU A 68 16.48 -2.40 -7.60
CA LEU A 68 15.91 -1.26 -8.30
C LEU A 68 16.27 -1.26 -9.79
N PHE A 69 15.27 -1.01 -10.63
CA PHE A 69 15.41 -0.87 -12.08
C PHE A 69 14.87 0.50 -12.54
N PRO A 70 15.64 1.59 -12.39
CA PRO A 70 15.23 2.92 -12.84
C PRO A 70 14.98 2.95 -14.35
N GLY A 71 13.82 3.47 -14.76
CA GLY A 71 13.41 3.56 -16.17
C GLY A 71 13.22 2.22 -16.89
N ALA A 72 13.21 1.10 -16.15
CA ALA A 72 13.18 -0.23 -16.71
C ALA A 72 12.28 -1.19 -15.92
N LEU A 73 11.86 -2.26 -16.58
CA LEU A 73 11.23 -3.42 -15.95
C LEU A 73 12.30 -4.43 -15.52
N PRO A 74 12.03 -5.31 -14.53
CA PRO A 74 12.97 -6.36 -14.18
C PRO A 74 13.13 -7.34 -15.35
N PRO A 75 14.33 -7.88 -15.57
CA PRO A 75 14.52 -8.91 -16.60
C PRO A 75 13.71 -10.16 -16.25
N GLY A 76 13.13 -10.80 -17.27
CA GLY A 76 12.36 -12.05 -17.11
C GLY A 76 10.89 -11.87 -16.73
N LEU A 77 10.33 -10.66 -16.84
CA LEU A 77 8.89 -10.47 -16.78
C LEU A 77 8.23 -11.13 -18.02
N GLU A 78 7.37 -12.12 -17.80
CA GLU A 78 6.85 -12.99 -18.87
C GLU A 78 5.72 -12.36 -19.72
N PHE A 79 5.32 -11.12 -19.43
CA PHE A 79 4.25 -10.44 -20.16
C PHE A 79 4.56 -8.97 -20.44
N ASP A 80 4.05 -8.50 -21.58
CA ASP A 80 4.17 -7.11 -22.00
C ASP A 80 3.14 -6.23 -21.28
N LEU A 81 3.63 -5.31 -20.48
CA LEU A 81 2.80 -4.36 -19.77
C LEU A 81 2.46 -3.15 -20.67
N PRO A 82 1.17 -2.86 -20.95
CA PRO A 82 0.80 -1.71 -21.76
C PRO A 82 1.08 -0.40 -21.00
N VAL A 83 1.52 0.62 -21.75
CA VAL A 83 1.73 1.98 -21.23
C VAL A 83 0.70 2.91 -21.86
N PRO A 84 -0.05 3.70 -21.08
CA PRO A 84 -0.98 4.69 -21.61
C PRO A 84 -0.28 5.65 -22.59
N PRO A 85 -0.94 6.15 -23.65
CA PRO A 85 -0.37 7.15 -24.54
C PRO A 85 0.14 8.38 -23.75
N GLY A 86 1.39 8.78 -23.98
CA GLY A 86 2.03 9.86 -23.22
C GLY A 86 2.46 9.47 -21.80
N GLY A 87 2.29 8.21 -21.40
CA GLY A 87 2.79 7.68 -20.14
C GLY A 87 4.32 7.50 -20.14
N ARG A 88 4.91 7.57 -18.95
CA ARG A 88 6.36 7.50 -18.74
C ARG A 88 6.68 6.52 -17.61
N LEU A 89 7.43 5.46 -17.93
CA LEU A 89 7.96 4.55 -16.93
C LEU A 89 8.99 5.26 -16.04
N ILE A 90 8.75 5.27 -14.73
CA ILE A 90 9.72 5.77 -13.74
C ILE A 90 10.71 4.67 -13.39
N GLY A 91 10.22 3.44 -13.26
CA GLY A 91 11.03 2.25 -13.03
C GLY A 91 10.24 1.16 -12.32
N SER A 92 10.99 0.20 -11.78
CA SER A 92 10.42 -0.89 -11.02
C SER A 92 11.32 -1.35 -9.89
N VAL A 93 10.74 -2.08 -8.95
CA VAL A 93 11.46 -2.79 -7.89
C VAL A 93 11.04 -4.26 -7.92
N GLN A 94 12.03 -5.15 -7.90
CA GLN A 94 11.81 -6.58 -7.69
C GLN A 94 12.24 -6.91 -6.27
N ARG A 95 11.35 -7.53 -5.51
CA ARG A 95 11.64 -8.05 -4.18
C ARG A 95 11.62 -9.56 -4.25
N ASP A 96 12.76 -10.19 -3.99
CA ASP A 96 12.78 -11.62 -3.71
C ASP A 96 12.29 -11.77 -2.28
N VAL A 97 11.17 -12.44 -2.01
CA VAL A 97 10.73 -12.71 -0.63
C VAL A 97 10.55 -14.21 -0.47
N PRO A 98 11.41 -14.89 0.31
CA PRO A 98 11.20 -16.30 0.65
C PRO A 98 10.14 -16.43 1.74
N GLY A 99 9.18 -17.34 1.55
CA GLY A 99 8.34 -17.83 2.65
C GLY A 99 6.86 -18.02 2.30
N PRO A 100 6.17 -19.01 2.92
CA PRO A 100 4.75 -19.31 2.67
C PRO A 100 3.76 -18.30 3.25
N GLN A 101 4.22 -17.29 4.03
CA GLN A 101 3.35 -16.29 4.69
C GLN A 101 3.40 -14.89 4.06
N THR A 102 4.27 -14.68 3.08
CA THR A 102 4.34 -13.43 2.32
C THR A 102 4.18 -13.80 0.85
N ASN A 103 3.17 -13.24 0.20
CA ASN A 103 2.80 -13.52 -1.19
C ASN A 103 3.96 -13.26 -2.18
N GLY A 104 4.85 -14.24 -2.34
CA GLY A 104 5.75 -14.40 -3.47
C GLY A 104 6.82 -13.32 -3.65
N MET A 105 7.68 -13.53 -4.66
CA MET A 105 8.51 -12.44 -5.15
C MET A 105 7.58 -11.37 -5.72
N GLY A 106 7.73 -10.11 -5.31
CA GLY A 106 6.84 -9.03 -5.76
C GLY A 106 7.54 -8.12 -6.74
N VAL A 107 6.96 -7.91 -7.91
CA VAL A 107 7.37 -6.81 -8.81
C VAL A 107 6.40 -5.66 -8.63
N GLU A 108 6.94 -4.47 -8.35
CA GLU A 108 6.18 -3.23 -8.29
C GLU A 108 6.73 -2.28 -9.34
N ILE A 109 5.84 -1.77 -10.21
CA ILE A 109 6.17 -0.91 -11.34
C ILE A 109 5.50 0.43 -11.11
N VAL A 110 6.24 1.52 -11.34
CA VAL A 110 5.78 2.90 -11.15
C VAL A 110 5.89 3.65 -12.47
N LEU A 111 4.80 4.28 -12.90
CA LEU A 111 4.77 5.11 -14.09
C LEU A 111 3.89 6.35 -13.90
N ASP A 112 4.24 7.42 -14.61
CA ASP A 112 3.39 8.59 -14.78
C ASP A 112 2.43 8.33 -15.94
N ALA A 113 1.15 8.63 -15.78
CA ALA A 113 0.17 8.58 -16.88
C ALA A 113 -0.65 9.88 -16.97
N PRO A 114 -0.84 10.46 -18.17
CA PRO A 114 -1.74 11.58 -18.34
C PRO A 114 -3.21 11.15 -18.15
N GLY A 115 -4.03 12.08 -17.70
CA GLY A 115 -5.47 11.88 -17.51
C GLY A 115 -5.87 11.57 -16.07
N THR A 116 -7.18 11.44 -15.89
CA THR A 116 -7.82 11.11 -14.62
C THR A 116 -7.63 9.63 -14.26
N PRO A 117 -7.74 9.27 -12.97
CA PRO A 117 -7.69 7.86 -12.56
C PRO A 117 -8.65 6.95 -13.33
N ALA A 118 -9.85 7.45 -13.66
CA ALA A 118 -10.86 6.70 -14.41
C ALA A 118 -10.44 6.42 -15.86
N GLU A 119 -9.86 7.41 -16.55
CA GLU A 119 -9.37 7.26 -17.93
C GLU A 119 -8.20 6.28 -17.99
N VAL A 120 -7.25 6.39 -17.06
CA VAL A 120 -6.11 5.46 -16.96
C VAL A 120 -6.59 4.04 -16.65
N ALA A 121 -7.54 3.88 -15.73
CA ALA A 121 -8.11 2.57 -15.41
C ALA A 121 -8.85 1.95 -16.60
N ALA A 122 -9.60 2.76 -17.37
CA ALA A 122 -10.30 2.31 -18.56
C ALA A 122 -9.31 1.86 -19.66
N PHE A 123 -8.19 2.57 -19.82
CA PHE A 123 -7.11 2.14 -20.71
C PHE A 123 -6.57 0.76 -20.33
N TYR A 124 -6.21 0.55 -19.06
CA TYR A 124 -5.70 -0.75 -18.59
C TYR A 124 -6.74 -1.86 -18.71
N GLN A 125 -8.00 -1.56 -18.41
CA GLN A 125 -9.11 -2.50 -18.60
C GLN A 125 -9.14 -3.02 -20.04
N GLY A 126 -9.18 -2.12 -21.04
CA GLY A 126 -9.20 -2.51 -22.45
C GLY A 126 -7.93 -3.26 -22.86
N ALA A 127 -6.76 -2.68 -22.61
CA ALA A 127 -5.49 -3.22 -23.06
C ALA A 127 -5.15 -4.59 -22.44
N LEU A 128 -5.50 -4.80 -21.16
CA LEU A 128 -5.29 -6.09 -20.50
C LEU A 128 -6.34 -7.12 -20.94
N SER A 129 -7.60 -6.73 -21.13
CA SER A 129 -8.63 -7.64 -21.64
C SER A 129 -8.35 -8.15 -23.05
N GLU A 130 -7.80 -7.33 -23.95
CA GLU A 130 -7.31 -7.78 -25.25
C GLU A 130 -6.20 -8.83 -25.16
N ARG A 131 -5.47 -8.87 -24.04
CA ARG A 131 -4.39 -9.82 -23.74
C ARG A 131 -4.88 -11.01 -22.91
N GLY A 132 -6.20 -11.19 -22.78
CA GLY A 132 -6.81 -12.31 -22.06
C GLY A 132 -6.89 -12.15 -20.55
N TRP A 133 -6.54 -10.98 -20.01
CA TRP A 133 -6.72 -10.71 -18.59
C TRP A 133 -8.17 -10.34 -18.28
N PHE A 134 -8.68 -10.80 -17.14
CA PHE A 134 -10.06 -10.59 -16.73
C PHE A 134 -10.15 -10.07 -15.30
N ALA A 135 -11.24 -9.40 -14.97
CA ALA A 135 -11.53 -9.04 -13.58
C ALA A 135 -11.94 -10.30 -12.79
N PRO A 136 -11.53 -10.45 -11.52
CA PRO A 136 -11.88 -11.61 -10.70
C PRO A 136 -13.41 -11.73 -10.53
N PRO A 137 -13.96 -12.96 -10.48
CA PRO A 137 -15.38 -13.19 -10.27
C PRO A 137 -15.81 -12.65 -8.88
N GLY A 138 -16.80 -11.75 -8.88
CA GLY A 138 -17.28 -11.07 -7.67
C GLY A 138 -16.42 -9.91 -7.17
N GLY A 139 -15.39 -9.50 -7.92
CA GLY A 139 -14.44 -8.47 -7.50
C GLY A 139 -14.74 -7.08 -8.05
N GLY A 140 -15.50 -6.31 -7.28
CA GLY A 140 -15.27 -4.88 -7.12
C GLY A 140 -14.66 -4.61 -5.75
N PRO A 141 -14.20 -3.37 -5.46
CA PRO A 141 -14.04 -2.94 -4.07
C PRO A 141 -15.31 -3.29 -3.27
N PRO A 142 -15.22 -3.54 -1.94
CA PRO A 142 -16.40 -3.82 -1.12
C PRO A 142 -17.51 -2.83 -1.43
N THR A 143 -18.62 -3.33 -1.96
CA THR A 143 -19.80 -2.51 -2.28
C THR A 143 -20.55 -2.28 -0.98
N GLY A 144 -20.12 -1.26 -0.22
CA GLY A 144 -20.74 -0.90 1.05
C GLY A 144 -19.87 0.02 1.89
N GLY A 145 -20.51 0.82 2.73
CA GLY A 145 -19.85 1.76 3.63
C GLY A 145 -19.52 3.08 2.94
N PHE A 146 -18.68 3.90 3.57
CA PHE A 146 -18.34 5.22 3.05
C PHE A 146 -17.63 5.14 1.70
N GLN A 147 -18.09 5.94 0.75
CA GLN A 147 -17.50 5.99 -0.58
C GLN A 147 -16.47 7.13 -0.64
N PRO A 148 -15.22 6.86 -1.08
CA PRO A 148 -14.23 7.91 -1.26
C PRO A 148 -14.67 8.82 -2.40
N THR A 149 -14.67 10.14 -2.19
CA THR A 149 -14.91 11.12 -3.27
C THR A 149 -13.65 11.48 -4.04
N ALA A 150 -12.49 11.26 -3.43
CA ALA A 150 -11.20 11.37 -4.08
C ALA A 150 -10.25 10.35 -3.46
N GLY A 151 -9.53 9.61 -4.29
CA GLY A 151 -8.62 8.61 -3.80
C GLY A 151 -8.03 7.80 -4.93
N PRO A 152 -7.04 6.94 -4.61
CA PRO A 152 -6.49 6.05 -5.61
C PRO A 152 -7.59 5.14 -6.17
N LEU A 153 -7.65 5.03 -7.50
CA LEU A 153 -8.50 4.05 -8.14
C LEU A 153 -7.79 2.70 -8.12
N TYR A 154 -8.45 1.69 -7.55
CA TYR A 154 -7.96 0.32 -7.46
C TYR A 154 -8.65 -0.60 -8.49
N ARG A 155 -7.89 -1.44 -9.18
CA ARG A 155 -8.39 -2.57 -9.99
C ARG A 155 -7.51 -3.80 -9.82
N LEU A 156 -8.13 -4.97 -9.93
CA LEU A 156 -7.43 -6.25 -9.96
C LEU A 156 -7.72 -6.95 -11.29
N PHE A 157 -6.66 -7.47 -11.90
CA PHE A 157 -6.70 -8.22 -13.15
C PHE A 157 -6.07 -9.59 -12.95
N CYS A 158 -6.64 -10.60 -13.59
CA CYS A 158 -6.26 -11.99 -13.51
C CYS A 158 -5.84 -12.48 -14.88
N ALA A 159 -4.66 -13.10 -15.01
CA ALA A 159 -4.29 -13.80 -16.23
C ALA A 159 -4.88 -15.22 -16.27
N ALA A 160 -4.98 -15.85 -15.10
CA ALA A 160 -5.61 -17.16 -14.92
C ALA A 160 -6.18 -17.30 -13.51
N ALA A 161 -6.97 -18.35 -13.29
CA ALA A 161 -7.61 -18.67 -12.01
C ALA A 161 -6.59 -18.71 -10.84
N SER A 162 -5.51 -19.47 -10.97
CA SER A 162 -4.48 -19.61 -9.93
C SER A 162 -3.32 -18.62 -10.01
N GLY A 163 -3.43 -17.58 -10.86
CA GLY A 163 -2.37 -16.59 -11.09
C GLY A 163 -1.64 -16.77 -12.43
N PRO A 164 -0.83 -15.78 -12.88
CA PRO A 164 -0.50 -14.53 -12.20
C PRO A 164 -1.69 -13.55 -12.15
N PHE A 165 -1.62 -12.61 -11.21
CA PHE A 165 -2.57 -11.51 -11.08
C PHE A 165 -1.82 -10.19 -10.92
N LEU A 166 -2.50 -9.11 -11.30
CA LEU A 166 -1.96 -7.77 -11.34
C LEU A 166 -2.91 -6.85 -10.60
N THR A 167 -2.35 -6.04 -9.71
CA THR A 167 -3.06 -4.98 -9.01
C THR A 167 -2.67 -3.64 -9.59
N LEU A 168 -3.66 -2.86 -10.03
CA LEU A 168 -3.52 -1.49 -10.50
C LEU A 168 -4.00 -0.53 -9.43
N ILE A 169 -3.17 0.46 -9.10
CA ILE A 169 -3.52 1.59 -8.25
C ILE A 169 -3.18 2.87 -9.00
N VAL A 170 -4.15 3.78 -9.15
CA VAL A 170 -3.94 5.08 -9.83
C VAL A 170 -4.18 6.21 -8.85
N HIS A 171 -3.12 6.86 -8.40
CA HIS A 171 -3.17 8.00 -7.51
C HIS A 171 -3.33 9.31 -8.30
N PRO A 172 -4.36 10.12 -8.03
CA PRO A 172 -4.45 11.45 -8.62
C PRO A 172 -3.36 12.37 -8.06
N VAL A 173 -2.66 13.09 -8.94
CA VAL A 173 -1.66 14.12 -8.56
C VAL A 173 -2.18 15.49 -8.99
N ARG A 174 -2.24 16.45 -8.06
CA ARG A 174 -2.73 17.80 -8.38
C ARG A 174 -1.76 18.51 -9.32
N GLY A 175 -2.26 18.92 -10.49
CA GLY A 175 -1.49 19.70 -11.47
C GLY A 175 -0.41 18.91 -12.20
N GLY A 176 -0.45 17.57 -12.15
CA GLY A 176 0.51 16.69 -12.79
C GLY A 176 -0.11 15.39 -13.32
N PRO A 177 0.69 14.49 -13.92
CA PRO A 177 0.23 13.18 -14.33
C PRO A 177 -0.12 12.31 -13.12
N SER A 178 -1.05 11.37 -13.30
CA SER A 178 -1.40 10.40 -12.25
C SER A 178 -0.20 9.47 -11.95
N ASP A 179 0.05 9.18 -10.67
CA ASP A 179 1.02 8.16 -10.21
C ASP A 179 0.33 6.80 -10.31
N VAL A 180 0.80 5.97 -11.24
CA VAL A 180 0.26 4.64 -11.51
C VAL A 180 1.22 3.60 -10.94
N ARG A 181 0.68 2.73 -10.09
CA ARG A 181 1.39 1.62 -9.48
C ARG A 181 0.78 0.29 -9.89
N LEU A 182 1.63 -0.59 -10.38
CA LEU A 182 1.26 -1.93 -10.79
C LEU A 182 2.04 -2.92 -9.95
N SER A 183 1.32 -3.78 -9.23
CA SER A 183 1.92 -4.81 -8.38
C SER A 183 1.58 -6.19 -8.91
N ILE A 184 2.62 -7.02 -9.06
CA ILE A 184 2.56 -8.37 -9.63
C ILE A 184 3.22 -9.32 -8.66
N PRO A 185 2.44 -10.06 -7.87
CA PRO A 185 2.96 -11.14 -7.04
C PRO A 185 3.35 -12.34 -7.91
N ILE A 186 4.57 -12.86 -7.72
CA ILE A 186 5.13 -14.00 -8.44
C ILE A 186 5.16 -15.21 -7.50
N GLY A 187 4.53 -16.31 -7.91
CA GLY A 187 4.54 -17.57 -7.16
C GLY A 187 3.51 -17.66 -6.02
N ALA A 188 2.62 -16.68 -5.91
CA ALA A 188 1.46 -16.75 -5.02
C ALA A 188 0.20 -17.18 -5.79
N PRO A 189 -0.67 -18.03 -5.23
CA PRO A 189 -1.95 -18.35 -5.86
C PRO A 189 -2.78 -17.07 -6.02
N GLY A 190 -3.28 -16.85 -7.24
CA GLY A 190 -4.10 -15.70 -7.57
C GLY A 190 -5.48 -15.74 -6.91
N PRO A 191 -6.10 -14.57 -6.64
CA PRO A 191 -7.44 -14.48 -6.03
C PRO A 191 -8.58 -14.82 -7.01
N CYS A 192 -8.23 -15.32 -8.19
CA CYS A 192 -9.11 -15.45 -9.35
C CYS A 192 -9.66 -16.86 -9.51
N GLY A 193 -9.20 -17.79 -8.66
CA GLY A 193 -9.68 -19.15 -8.59
C GLY A 193 -11.09 -19.19 -8.06
N GLU A 194 -11.74 -20.34 -8.26
CA GLU A 194 -13.00 -20.58 -7.56
C GLU A 194 -12.73 -20.46 -6.06
N PRO A 195 -13.38 -19.50 -5.36
CA PRO A 195 -13.14 -19.33 -3.94
C PRO A 195 -13.49 -20.65 -3.24
N PRO A 196 -12.70 -21.09 -2.24
CA PRO A 196 -13.10 -22.23 -1.42
C PRO A 196 -14.54 -22.00 -0.92
N PRO A 197 -15.34 -23.08 -0.71
CA PRO A 197 -16.72 -22.95 -0.25
C PRO A 197 -16.76 -22.01 0.94
N ARG A 198 -17.35 -20.84 0.73
CA ARG A 198 -17.25 -19.75 1.68
C ARG A 198 -18.02 -20.15 2.95
N PRO A 199 -17.44 -20.00 4.15
CA PRO A 199 -18.27 -19.89 5.34
C PRO A 199 -19.31 -18.77 5.13
N PRO A 200 -20.46 -18.81 5.83
CA PRO A 200 -21.57 -17.87 5.61
C PRO A 200 -21.05 -16.44 5.51
N ARG A 201 -21.47 -15.73 4.44
CA ARG A 201 -20.98 -14.40 4.10
C ARG A 201 -21.14 -13.50 5.32
N ILE A 202 -20.05 -12.86 5.71
CA ILE A 202 -20.14 -11.59 6.43
C ILE A 202 -20.93 -10.66 5.51
N PRO A 203 -22.06 -10.11 5.96
CA PRO A 203 -23.03 -9.53 5.04
C PRO A 203 -22.65 -8.09 4.70
N PHE A 204 -21.55 -7.92 3.98
CA PHE A 204 -21.21 -6.65 3.35
C PHE A 204 -22.36 -6.12 2.47
N GLU A 205 -23.20 -7.02 1.95
CA GLU A 205 -24.41 -6.71 1.20
C GLU A 205 -25.46 -5.94 2.02
N LEU A 206 -25.46 -6.05 3.35
CA LEU A 206 -26.37 -5.30 4.22
C LEU A 206 -25.92 -3.86 4.42
N LEU A 207 -24.64 -3.55 4.22
CA LEU A 207 -24.11 -2.21 4.36
C LEU A 207 -24.21 -1.48 3.01
N PRO A 208 -25.12 -0.51 2.84
CA PRO A 208 -25.24 0.22 1.58
C PRO A 208 -24.01 1.08 1.31
N ALA A 209 -23.81 1.45 0.04
CA ALA A 209 -22.82 2.46 -0.33
C ALA A 209 -23.26 3.83 0.20
N LEU A 210 -22.45 4.45 1.05
CA LEU A 210 -22.69 5.75 1.67
C LEU A 210 -21.88 6.83 0.96
N THR A 211 -22.54 7.59 0.10
CA THR A 211 -21.97 8.75 -0.59
C THR A 211 -21.99 9.98 0.30
N VAL A 212 -21.02 10.88 0.13
CA VAL A 212 -20.99 12.13 0.91
C VAL A 212 -21.67 13.27 0.16
N PRO A 213 -22.07 14.35 0.84
CA PRO A 213 -22.60 15.54 0.20
C PRO A 213 -21.63 16.16 -0.82
N GLU A 214 -22.17 16.91 -1.77
CA GLU A 214 -21.37 17.71 -2.70
C GLU A 214 -20.42 18.64 -1.94
N GLY A 215 -19.18 18.76 -2.42
CA GLY A 215 -18.15 19.59 -1.80
C GLY A 215 -17.44 18.97 -0.59
N VAL A 216 -17.77 17.74 -0.20
CA VAL A 216 -17.08 17.00 0.88
C VAL A 216 -16.04 16.04 0.29
N ALA A 217 -14.80 16.16 0.75
CA ALA A 217 -13.72 15.24 0.37
C ALA A 217 -13.60 14.11 1.40
N VAL A 218 -13.61 12.84 0.98
CA VAL A 218 -13.31 11.67 1.82
C VAL A 218 -12.01 11.04 1.34
N THR A 219 -11.01 10.99 2.23
CA THR A 219 -9.62 10.66 1.86
C THR A 219 -9.15 9.30 2.39
N THR A 220 -9.88 8.72 3.33
CA THR A 220 -9.55 7.43 3.94
C THR A 220 -10.84 6.68 4.13
N VAL A 221 -10.89 5.45 3.64
CA VAL A 221 -12.01 4.53 3.86
C VAL A 221 -11.41 3.18 4.20
N THR A 222 -11.81 2.61 5.33
CA THR A 222 -11.53 1.24 5.70
C THR A 222 -12.87 0.54 5.88
N THR A 223 -13.11 -0.55 5.16
CA THR A 223 -14.35 -1.34 5.29
C THR A 223 -13.97 -2.80 5.45
N GLY A 224 -14.46 -3.44 6.51
CA GLY A 224 -14.11 -4.83 6.80
C GLY A 224 -14.77 -5.40 8.04
N PRO A 225 -14.71 -6.73 8.21
CA PRO A 225 -15.02 -7.34 9.49
C PRO A 225 -13.93 -7.01 10.51
N ASN A 226 -14.34 -6.49 11.67
CA ASN A 226 -13.39 -6.24 12.75
C ASN A 226 -13.33 -7.42 13.73
N ARG A 227 -14.43 -8.16 13.87
CA ARG A 227 -14.63 -9.34 14.73
C ARG A 227 -15.76 -10.22 14.15
N PRO A 228 -15.85 -11.52 14.53
CA PRO A 228 -17.02 -12.34 14.18
C PRO A 228 -18.33 -11.63 14.55
N GLY A 229 -19.30 -11.66 13.63
CA GLY A 229 -20.60 -10.98 13.82
C GLY A 229 -20.55 -9.44 13.71
N THR A 230 -19.43 -8.85 13.28
CA THR A 230 -19.32 -7.38 13.12
C THR A 230 -18.76 -6.99 11.76
N VAL A 231 -19.28 -5.91 11.21
CA VAL A 231 -18.78 -5.24 9.99
C VAL A 231 -18.71 -3.75 10.30
N SER A 232 -17.60 -3.08 9.99
CA SER A 232 -17.58 -1.62 10.02
C SER A 232 -17.06 -1.02 8.72
N SER A 233 -17.42 0.25 8.54
CA SER A 233 -16.78 1.16 7.62
C SER A 233 -16.41 2.44 8.35
N ASP A 234 -15.17 2.86 8.18
CA ASP A 234 -14.55 3.99 8.85
C ASP A 234 -14.00 4.94 7.79
N ALA A 235 -14.24 6.24 7.94
CA ALA A 235 -13.73 7.23 7.01
C ALA A 235 -13.35 8.57 7.65
N ILE A 236 -12.54 9.35 6.93
CA ILE A 236 -12.23 10.74 7.27
C ILE A 236 -12.76 11.65 6.18
N ALA A 237 -13.61 12.60 6.56
CA ALA A 237 -14.10 13.66 5.70
C ALA A 237 -13.42 15.00 6.02
N GLU A 238 -13.05 15.74 4.99
CA GLU A 238 -12.62 17.14 5.05
C GLU A 238 -13.78 18.03 4.64
N THR A 239 -14.32 18.79 5.60
CA THR A 239 -15.51 19.63 5.43
C THR A 239 -15.74 20.57 6.62
N GLU A 240 -16.38 21.70 6.33
CA GLU A 240 -16.90 22.64 7.33
C GLU A 240 -18.31 22.26 7.82
N LEU A 241 -18.95 21.22 7.24
CA LEU A 241 -20.26 20.75 7.70
C LEU A 241 -20.20 20.26 9.16
N SER A 242 -21.27 20.50 9.90
CA SER A 242 -21.39 20.02 11.27
C SER A 242 -21.56 18.49 11.31
N PRO A 243 -21.19 17.83 12.42
CA PRO A 243 -21.48 16.41 12.62
C PRO A 243 -22.94 16.06 12.38
N ALA A 244 -23.87 16.91 12.84
CA ALA A 244 -25.31 16.72 12.67
C ALA A 244 -25.75 16.74 11.19
N ALA A 245 -25.19 17.66 10.39
CA ALA A 245 -25.53 17.74 8.97
C ALA A 245 -25.06 16.50 8.19
N LEU A 246 -23.87 16.01 8.49
CA LEU A 246 -23.33 14.79 7.89
C LEU A 246 -24.10 13.54 8.33
N GLU A 247 -24.40 13.41 9.63
CA GLU A 247 -25.19 12.30 10.15
C GLU A 247 -26.56 12.25 9.47
N ALA A 248 -27.26 13.39 9.36
CA ALA A 248 -28.56 13.47 8.70
C ALA A 248 -28.49 13.05 7.21
N HIS A 249 -27.40 13.40 6.51
CA HIS A 249 -27.19 13.00 5.13
C HIS A 249 -27.01 11.48 4.97
N PHE A 250 -26.20 10.85 5.83
CA PHE A 250 -26.02 9.40 5.80
C PHE A 250 -27.26 8.65 6.31
N ALA A 251 -27.96 9.19 7.32
CA ALA A 251 -29.21 8.66 7.82
C ALA A 251 -30.27 8.56 6.72
N ALA A 252 -30.36 9.56 5.84
CA ALA A 252 -31.27 9.52 4.70
C ALA A 252 -30.94 8.36 3.73
N GLN A 253 -29.65 8.08 3.51
CA GLN A 253 -29.22 6.95 2.66
C GLN A 253 -29.48 5.60 3.32
N LEU A 254 -29.26 5.46 4.63
CA LEU A 254 -29.59 4.25 5.38
C LEU A 254 -31.11 3.98 5.35
N ALA A 255 -31.92 5.02 5.58
CA ALA A 255 -33.37 4.91 5.48
C ALA A 255 -33.83 4.52 4.06
N ALA A 256 -33.22 5.08 3.01
CA ALA A 256 -33.49 4.71 1.62
C ALA A 256 -33.09 3.25 1.31
N ALA A 257 -32.11 2.71 2.02
CA ALA A 257 -31.72 1.30 1.97
C ALA A 257 -32.62 0.38 2.83
N GLY A 258 -33.71 0.91 3.41
CA GLY A 258 -34.68 0.14 4.19
C GLY A 258 -34.34 0.00 5.66
N TRP A 259 -33.32 0.70 6.17
CA TRP A 259 -33.00 0.69 7.60
C TRP A 259 -34.00 1.55 8.38
N THR A 260 -34.42 1.08 9.55
CA THR A 260 -35.37 1.81 10.41
C THR A 260 -34.64 2.40 11.59
N ARG A 261 -34.68 3.73 11.76
CA ARG A 261 -34.02 4.40 12.90
C ARG A 261 -34.72 4.01 14.20
N VAL A 262 -33.94 3.55 15.16
CA VAL A 262 -34.39 3.19 16.51
C VAL A 262 -34.12 4.35 17.47
N ASP A 263 -32.96 4.99 17.35
CA ASP A 263 -32.56 6.09 18.21
C ASP A 263 -31.55 7.01 17.52
N GLY A 264 -31.25 8.15 18.13
CA GLY A 264 -30.16 9.01 17.71
C GLY A 264 -30.09 10.31 18.48
N GLY A 265 -28.95 10.97 18.36
CA GLY A 265 -28.70 12.24 19.02
C GLY A 265 -27.61 13.03 18.32
N ALA A 266 -27.66 14.34 18.48
CA ALA A 266 -26.62 15.26 18.02
C ALA A 266 -26.33 16.26 19.13
N GLN A 267 -25.10 16.26 19.63
CA GLN A 267 -24.68 17.17 20.68
C GLN A 267 -23.22 17.59 20.49
N GLY A 268 -23.02 18.88 20.23
CA GLY A 268 -21.70 19.48 20.05
C GLY A 268 -20.90 18.78 18.94
N ARG A 269 -19.87 18.05 19.36
CA ARG A 269 -18.87 17.43 18.48
C ARG A 269 -19.27 16.05 17.94
N LEU A 270 -20.40 15.50 18.39
CA LEU A 270 -20.85 14.15 18.05
C LEU A 270 -22.30 14.18 17.54
N ALA A 271 -22.55 13.47 16.45
CA ALA A 271 -23.88 13.07 16.01
C ALA A 271 -23.90 11.56 15.76
N TRP A 272 -24.99 10.89 16.11
CA TRP A 272 -25.11 9.44 16.01
C TRP A 272 -26.55 8.98 15.78
N SER A 273 -26.69 7.77 15.26
CA SER A 273 -27.95 7.08 15.11
C SER A 273 -27.81 5.57 15.24
N ALA A 274 -28.82 4.95 15.86
CA ALA A 274 -28.98 3.51 15.96
C ALA A 274 -30.11 3.04 15.04
N TRP A 275 -29.94 1.89 14.42
CA TRP A 275 -30.77 1.41 13.32
C TRP A 275 -31.09 -0.06 13.46
N GLN A 276 -32.32 -0.42 13.11
CA GLN A 276 -32.69 -1.78 12.79
C GLN A 276 -32.38 -2.04 11.31
N VAL A 277 -31.53 -3.02 11.04
CA VAL A 277 -31.13 -3.41 9.68
C VAL A 277 -32.15 -4.41 9.12
N PRO A 278 -32.60 -4.25 7.86
CA PRO A 278 -33.51 -5.20 7.23
C PRO A 278 -32.79 -6.53 6.93
N GLY A 279 -33.52 -7.65 7.04
CA GLY A 279 -33.02 -8.98 6.68
C GLY A 279 -33.03 -9.99 7.82
N GLU A 280 -32.46 -11.16 7.56
CA GLU A 280 -32.34 -12.25 8.54
C GLU A 280 -31.11 -12.03 9.45
N GLY A 281 -31.25 -12.30 10.76
CA GLY A 281 -30.10 -12.35 11.68
C GLY A 281 -30.02 -11.27 12.77
N GLU A 282 -31.11 -10.54 13.06
CA GLU A 282 -31.17 -9.56 14.17
C GLU A 282 -30.00 -8.56 14.15
N TRP A 283 -29.72 -8.02 12.96
CA TRP A 283 -28.64 -7.05 12.78
C TRP A 283 -29.04 -5.67 13.29
N GLU A 284 -28.17 -5.09 14.10
CA GLU A 284 -28.26 -3.71 14.57
C GLU A 284 -27.16 -2.89 13.89
N GLY A 285 -27.53 -1.69 13.45
CA GLY A 285 -26.65 -0.73 12.82
C GLY A 285 -26.39 0.46 13.73
N PHE A 286 -25.18 0.98 13.73
CA PHE A 286 -24.83 2.20 14.45
C PHE A 286 -23.97 3.09 13.55
N LEU A 287 -24.37 4.35 13.41
CA LEU A 287 -23.66 5.38 12.68
C LEU A 287 -23.24 6.46 13.65
N TYR A 288 -22.00 6.95 13.55
CA TYR A 288 -21.61 8.19 14.20
C TYR A 288 -20.72 9.07 13.31
N VAL A 289 -20.81 10.37 13.56
CA VAL A 289 -19.96 11.42 13.02
C VAL A 289 -19.39 12.20 14.20
N LEU A 290 -18.07 12.28 14.26
CA LEU A 290 -17.33 12.97 15.31
C LEU A 290 -16.41 14.03 14.72
N ASP A 291 -16.24 15.16 15.39
CA ASP A 291 -15.17 16.10 15.05
C ASP A 291 -13.80 15.43 15.18
N GLY A 292 -13.07 15.36 14.07
CA GLY A 292 -11.73 14.80 14.03
C GLY A 292 -10.68 15.73 14.65
N PRO A 293 -9.43 15.24 14.81
CA PRO A 293 -8.30 16.08 15.20
C PRO A 293 -7.94 17.03 14.03
N GLY A 294 -8.10 18.33 14.27
CA GLY A 294 -7.83 19.40 13.30
C GLY A 294 -9.10 20.11 12.82
N ALA A 295 -8.97 21.38 12.43
CA ALA A 295 -10.07 22.14 11.85
C ALA A 295 -10.53 21.50 10.53
N GLY A 296 -11.84 21.51 10.28
CA GLY A 296 -12.42 21.00 9.04
C GLY A 296 -12.32 19.48 8.84
N ARG A 297 -12.01 18.67 9.87
CA ARG A 297 -11.97 17.20 9.76
C ARG A 297 -13.09 16.54 10.55
N ARG A 298 -13.66 15.47 9.99
CA ARG A 298 -14.72 14.66 10.59
C ARG A 298 -14.36 13.19 10.48
N SER A 299 -14.44 12.47 11.60
CA SER A 299 -14.36 11.02 11.65
C SER A 299 -15.76 10.45 11.45
N LEU A 300 -15.89 9.57 10.47
CA LEU A 300 -17.13 8.89 10.11
C LEU A 300 -16.99 7.41 10.45
N HIS A 301 -18.02 6.81 11.03
CA HIS A 301 -18.03 5.40 11.33
C HIS A 301 -19.44 4.85 11.22
N VAL A 302 -19.58 3.70 10.56
CA VAL A 302 -20.79 2.89 10.57
C VAL A 302 -20.40 1.47 10.89
N HIS A 303 -21.12 0.80 11.78
CA HIS A 303 -20.97 -0.62 12.01
C HIS A 303 -22.30 -1.34 12.09
N LEU A 304 -22.24 -2.63 11.78
CA LEU A 304 -23.29 -3.60 11.99
C LEU A 304 -22.80 -4.63 13.00
N THR A 305 -23.68 -5.00 13.92
CA THR A 305 -23.45 -6.08 14.87
C THR A 305 -24.66 -7.00 14.92
N THR A 306 -24.43 -8.27 15.21
CA THR A 306 -25.49 -9.24 15.52
C THR A 306 -25.18 -9.95 16.83
N PRO A 307 -26.18 -10.23 17.69
CA PRO A 307 -25.99 -11.05 18.89
C PRO A 307 -25.70 -12.53 18.57
N ARG A 308 -25.95 -12.98 17.32
CA ARG A 308 -25.67 -14.35 16.89
C ARG A 308 -24.17 -14.60 16.70
N THR A 309 -23.55 -15.23 17.69
CA THR A 309 -22.18 -15.75 17.61
C THR A 309 -22.06 -17.06 16.83
N ASP A 310 -23.20 -17.66 16.47
CA ASP A 310 -23.34 -18.92 15.71
C ASP A 310 -23.01 -18.75 14.21
N ALA A 311 -22.80 -17.53 13.74
CA ALA A 311 -22.11 -17.26 12.48
C ALA A 311 -20.59 -17.40 12.67
N VAL A 312 -20.11 -18.65 12.53
CA VAL A 312 -18.73 -19.12 12.28
C VAL A 312 -18.26 -20.11 13.37
N PRO A 313 -18.51 -21.43 13.20
CA PRO A 313 -17.59 -22.41 13.73
C PRO A 313 -16.32 -22.36 12.86
N PHE A 314 -15.21 -21.88 13.43
CA PHE A 314 -13.89 -22.19 12.89
C PHE A 314 -13.70 -23.72 13.02
N LYS A 315 -13.67 -24.42 11.89
CA LYS A 315 -12.98 -25.69 11.75
C LYS A 315 -11.77 -25.48 10.87
#